data_AF-A0AAN1PKD1-F1
#
_entry.id   AF-A0AAN1PKD1-F1
#
_cell.length_a   1.000
_cell.length_b   1.000
_cell.length_c   1.000
_cell.angle_alpha   90.00
_cell.angle_beta   90.00
_cell.angle_gamma   90.00
#
_symmetry.space_group_name_H-M   'P 1'
#
loop_
_entity.id
_entity.type
_entity.pdbx_description
1 polymer ?
#
loop_
_entity_poly.entity_id
_entity_poly.type
_entity_poly.pdbx_seq_one_letter_code
_entity_poly.pdbx_strand_id
1 'polypeptide(L)'
;MPRRRKDKGPRSVGAPLKVRVFGLERAAIKETARKVRLPVSALLRKLALGYEPPSKIDLETLYAVGRLRGDLGRLGGLLKLWLVDAPCQGVSESDVRAALDTILAKQGELSSLIVTMEKAICD
;
A
#
# COMPACT_ATOMS: atom_id res chain seq x y z
N MET A 1 1.28 -27.11 -36.42
CA MET A 1 0.46 -26.69 -35.25
C MET A 1 -0.19 -25.34 -35.53
N PRO A 2 -1.51 -25.19 -35.42
CA PRO A 2 -2.17 -23.89 -35.62
C PRO A 2 -1.89 -22.95 -34.45
N ARG A 3 -1.47 -21.71 -34.74
CA ARG A 3 -1.20 -20.69 -33.72
C ARG A 3 -2.52 -20.27 -33.06
N ARG A 4 -2.61 -20.40 -31.73
CA ARG A 4 -3.77 -20.01 -30.91
C ARG A 4 -4.14 -18.55 -31.20
N ARG A 5 -5.34 -18.30 -31.73
CA ARG A 5 -5.90 -16.95 -31.93
C ARG A 5 -6.16 -16.36 -30.54
N LYS A 6 -5.40 -15.35 -30.14
CA LYS A 6 -5.67 -14.59 -28.90
C LYS A 6 -6.84 -13.64 -29.19
N ASP A 7 -7.91 -13.76 -28.41
CA ASP A 7 -9.00 -12.81 -28.47
C ASP A 7 -8.49 -11.40 -28.17
N LYS A 8 -8.68 -10.54 -29.17
CA LYS A 8 -8.28 -9.15 -29.16
C LYS A 8 -9.35 -8.37 -28.41
N GLY A 9 -9.08 -8.02 -27.15
CA GLY A 9 -9.99 -7.18 -26.36
C GLY A 9 -10.30 -5.83 -27.06
N PRO A 10 -11.32 -5.07 -26.59
CA PRO A 10 -11.76 -3.83 -27.24
C PRO A 10 -10.64 -2.80 -27.43
N ARG A 11 -9.59 -2.86 -26.61
CA ARG A 11 -8.37 -2.04 -26.68
C ARG A 11 -7.49 -2.28 -27.91
N SER A 12 -7.65 -3.38 -28.62
CA SER A 12 -6.89 -3.67 -29.86
C SER A 12 -7.57 -3.19 -31.14
N VAL A 13 -8.72 -2.51 -31.01
CA VAL A 13 -9.48 -1.92 -32.11
C VAL A 13 -9.11 -0.44 -32.33
N GLY A 14 -8.58 0.25 -31.31
CA GLY A 14 -8.22 1.67 -31.37
C GLY A 14 -6.88 1.96 -32.05
N ALA A 15 -6.74 3.16 -32.61
CA ALA A 15 -5.49 3.64 -33.21
C ALA A 15 -4.40 3.87 -32.15
N PRO A 16 -3.13 3.45 -32.40
CA PRO A 16 -2.05 3.65 -31.45
C PRO A 16 -1.62 5.12 -31.39
N LEU A 17 -1.35 5.62 -30.18
CA LEU A 17 -0.73 6.93 -29.96
C LEU A 17 0.77 6.85 -30.31
N LYS A 18 1.21 7.65 -31.29
CA LYS A 18 2.63 7.76 -31.68
C LYS A 18 3.25 8.97 -31.01
N VAL A 19 4.15 8.73 -30.05
CA VAL A 19 4.91 9.78 -29.38
C VAL A 19 6.35 9.74 -29.89
N ARG A 20 6.83 10.83 -30.47
CA ARG A 20 8.25 10.98 -30.84
C ARG A 20 9.00 11.39 -29.58
N VAL A 21 10.05 10.65 -29.24
CA VAL A 21 10.90 10.90 -28.08
C VAL A 21 12.36 10.76 -28.48
N PHE A 22 13.23 11.54 -27.84
CA PHE A 22 14.67 11.41 -27.97
C PHE A 22 15.18 10.16 -27.23
N GLY A 23 16.40 9.72 -27.55
CA GLY A 23 16.98 8.51 -26.94
C GLY A 23 17.08 8.59 -25.41
N LEU A 24 17.47 9.76 -24.89
CA LEU A 24 17.57 10.05 -23.46
C LEU A 24 16.19 10.03 -22.78
N GLU A 25 15.19 10.68 -23.38
CA GLU A 25 13.81 10.69 -22.89
C GLU A 25 13.22 9.28 -22.84
N ARG A 26 13.47 8.47 -23.88
CA ARG A 26 13.03 7.08 -23.91
C ARG A 26 13.64 6.25 -22.79
N ALA A 27 14.91 6.48 -22.46
CA ALA A 27 15.58 5.82 -21.35
C ALA A 27 14.97 6.24 -20.00
N ALA A 28 14.74 7.54 -19.81
CA ALA A 28 14.10 8.08 -18.61
C ALA A 28 12.68 7.52 -18.41
N ILE A 29 11.86 7.50 -19.46
CA ILE A 29 10.50 6.94 -19.43
C ILE A 29 10.53 5.45 -19.07
N LYS A 30 11.48 4.69 -19.62
CA LYS A 30 11.63 3.26 -19.34
C LYS A 30 12.02 3.02 -17.89
N GLU A 31 12.89 3.86 -17.32
CA GLU A 31 13.31 3.76 -15.93
C GLU A 31 12.17 4.12 -14.97
N THR A 32 11.40 5.18 -15.26
CA THR A 32 10.19 5.52 -14.49
C THR A 32 9.16 4.39 -14.54
N ALA A 33 8.94 3.80 -15.72
CA ALA A 33 8.05 2.65 -15.89
C ALA A 33 8.49 1.43 -15.07
N ARG A 34 9.81 1.19 -14.99
CA ARG A 34 10.39 0.14 -14.14
C ARG A 34 10.16 0.41 -12.65
N LYS A 35 10.32 1.66 -12.20
CA LYS A 35 10.08 2.07 -10.81
C LYS A 35 8.62 1.85 -10.38
N VAL A 36 7.67 2.21 -11.25
CA VAL A 36 6.23 2.07 -10.99
C VAL A 36 5.70 0.67 -11.36
N ARG A 37 6.57 -0.25 -11.84
CA ARG A 37 6.22 -1.62 -12.28
C ARG A 37 5.09 -1.67 -13.32
N LEU A 38 5.05 -0.68 -14.21
CA LEU A 38 4.07 -0.60 -15.30
C LEU A 38 4.76 -0.74 -16.65
N PRO A 39 4.10 -1.31 -17.67
CA PRO A 39 4.58 -1.17 -19.04
C PRO A 39 4.50 0.29 -19.46
N VAL A 40 5.45 0.75 -20.27
CA VAL A 40 5.58 2.15 -20.70
C VAL A 40 4.27 2.74 -21.24
N SER A 41 3.53 1.98 -22.05
CA SER A 41 2.25 2.42 -22.60
C SER A 41 1.14 2.57 -21.56
N ALA A 42 1.17 1.79 -20.48
CA ALA A 42 0.23 1.94 -19.37
C ALA A 42 0.62 3.13 -18.49
N LEU A 43 1.92 3.32 -18.21
CA LEU A 43 2.40 4.49 -17.47
C LEU A 43 1.98 5.79 -18.16
N LEU A 44 2.34 5.96 -19.43
CA LEU A 44 2.06 7.20 -20.18
C LEU A 44 0.55 7.46 -20.29
N ARG A 45 -0.26 6.41 -20.48
CA ARG A 45 -1.72 6.55 -20.52
C ARG A 45 -2.26 6.97 -19.17
N LYS A 46 -1.82 6.32 -18.09
CA LYS A 46 -2.25 6.65 -16.74
C LYS A 46 -1.89 8.11 -16.41
N LEU A 47 -0.65 8.51 -16.64
CA LEU A 47 -0.19 9.90 -16.47
C LEU A 47 -1.07 10.89 -17.26
N ALA A 48 -1.37 10.57 -18.52
CA ALA A 48 -2.23 11.42 -19.37
C ALA A 48 -3.71 11.46 -18.92
N LEU A 49 -4.16 10.49 -18.12
CA LEU A 49 -5.52 10.42 -17.57
C LEU A 49 -5.58 10.95 -16.13
N GLY A 50 -4.51 11.59 -15.63
CA GLY A 50 -4.48 12.18 -14.29
C GLY A 50 -3.98 11.24 -13.19
N TYR A 51 -3.41 10.08 -13.52
CA TYR A 51 -2.76 9.24 -12.50
C TYR A 51 -1.47 9.89 -12.03
N GLU A 52 -1.41 10.26 -10.76
CA GLU A 52 -0.16 10.63 -10.11
C GLU A 52 0.49 9.38 -9.51
N PRO A 53 1.75 9.05 -9.88
CA PRO A 53 2.46 7.97 -9.21
C PRO A 53 2.64 8.32 -7.72
N PRO A 54 2.31 7.43 -6.78
CA PRO A 54 2.53 7.70 -5.36
C PRO A 54 3.98 8.11 -5.11
N SER A 55 4.17 9.15 -4.29
CA SER A 55 5.50 9.52 -3.84
C SER A 55 6.11 8.34 -3.09
N LYS A 56 7.41 8.11 -3.27
CA LYS A 56 8.14 7.08 -2.50
C LYS A 56 8.01 7.31 -0.99
N ILE A 57 7.94 8.58 -0.58
CA ILE A 57 7.80 9.00 0.81
C ILE A 57 6.47 8.51 1.38
N ASP A 58 5.39 8.56 0.60
CA ASP A 58 4.06 8.14 1.04
C ASP A 58 4.01 6.62 1.25
N LEU A 59 4.66 5.85 0.37
CA LEU A 59 4.74 4.40 0.49
C LEU A 59 5.56 3.97 1.72
N GLU A 60 6.73 4.57 1.95
CA GLU A 60 7.55 4.27 3.14
C GLU A 60 6.81 4.61 4.43
N THR A 61 6.09 5.73 4.45
CA THR A 61 5.29 6.13 5.60
C THR A 61 4.15 5.13 5.85
N LEU A 62 3.45 4.69 4.80
CA LEU A 62 2.41 3.66 4.90
C LEU A 62 2.96 2.35 5.49
N TYR A 63 4.14 1.92 5.02
CA TYR A 63 4.80 0.73 5.54
C TYR A 63 5.24 0.87 7.00
N ALA A 64 5.79 2.03 7.39
CA ALA A 64 6.19 2.30 8.76
C ALA A 64 5.00 2.26 9.71
N VAL A 65 3.88 2.89 9.33
CA VAL A 65 2.63 2.89 10.12
C VAL A 65 2.03 1.49 10.19
N GLY A 66 2.04 0.74 9.07
CA GLY A 66 1.58 -0.66 9.05
C GLY A 66 2.40 -1.57 9.96
N ARG A 67 3.72 -1.37 10.05
CA ARG A 67 4.60 -2.13 10.94
C ARG A 67 4.30 -1.84 12.40
N LEU A 68 4.17 -0.55 12.77
CA LEU A 68 3.81 -0.13 14.12
C LEU A 68 2.49 -0.77 14.59
N ARG A 69 1.47 -0.79 13.72
CA ARG A 69 0.20 -1.47 13.98
C ARG A 69 0.38 -2.97 14.22
N GLY A 70 1.25 -3.62 13.44
CA GLY A 70 1.58 -5.04 13.61
C GLY A 70 2.23 -5.35 14.97
N ASP A 71 3.16 -4.50 15.40
CA ASP A 71 3.84 -4.65 16.69
C ASP A 71 2.88 -4.43 17.87
N LEU A 72 1.98 -3.44 17.78
CA LEU A 72 0.91 -3.24 18.75
C LEU A 72 -0.05 -4.46 18.80
N GLY A 73 -0.29 -5.11 17.67
CA GLY A 73 -1.11 -6.34 17.62
C GLY A 73 -0.48 -7.49 18.40
N ARG A 74 0.85 -7.64 18.29
CA ARG A 74 1.62 -8.63 19.06
C ARG A 74 1.62 -8.31 20.56
N LEU A 75 1.80 -7.04 20.93
CA LEU A 75 1.71 -6.59 22.33
C LEU A 75 0.33 -6.88 22.94
N GLY A 76 -0.74 -6.59 22.21
CA GLY A 76 -2.10 -6.94 22.65
C GLY A 76 -2.32 -8.44 22.83
N GLY A 77 -1.71 -9.26 21.97
CA GLY A 77 -1.72 -10.73 22.12
C GLY A 77 -0.99 -11.20 23.38
N LEU A 78 0.16 -10.62 23.68
CA LEU A 78 0.93 -10.92 24.91
C LEU A 78 0.17 -10.50 26.17
N LEU A 79 -0.44 -9.32 26.17
CA LEU A 79 -1.27 -8.84 27.28
C LEU A 79 -2.48 -9.75 27.52
N LYS A 80 -3.13 -10.21 26.45
CA LYS A 80 -4.23 -11.19 26.55
C LYS A 80 -3.76 -12.53 27.11
N LEU A 81 -2.60 -13.02 26.67
CA LEU A 81 -2.01 -14.26 27.21
C LEU A 81 -1.68 -14.11 28.69
N TRP A 82 -1.13 -12.97 29.10
CA TRP A 82 -0.81 -12.68 30.49
C TRP A 82 -2.05 -12.68 31.40
N LEU A 83 -3.16 -12.13 30.92
CA LEU A 83 -4.45 -12.18 31.64
C LEU A 83 -4.98 -13.61 31.84
N VAL A 84 -4.58 -14.57 31.00
CA VAL A 84 -4.99 -15.98 31.10
C VAL A 84 -4.02 -16.79 31.97
N ASP A 85 -2.71 -16.61 31.77
CA ASP A 85 -1.68 -17.45 32.42
C ASP A 85 -1.30 -16.98 33.83
N ALA A 86 -1.37 -15.68 34.14
CA ALA A 86 -0.92 -15.16 35.43
C ALA A 86 -1.73 -13.94 35.91
N PRO A 87 -3.06 -14.05 36.08
CA PRO A 87 -3.85 -12.99 36.69
C PRO A 87 -3.27 -12.68 38.08
N CYS A 88 -2.89 -11.43 38.32
CA CYS A 88 -2.42 -10.87 39.60
C CYS A 88 -0.92 -11.05 39.97
N GLN A 89 -0.02 -11.45 39.06
CA GLN A 89 1.43 -11.34 39.33
C GLN A 89 1.95 -9.92 39.12
N GLY A 90 1.78 -9.06 40.12
CA GLY A 90 2.51 -7.78 40.24
C GLY A 90 1.90 -6.55 39.56
N VAL A 91 0.85 -6.71 38.73
CA VAL A 91 0.10 -5.59 38.12
C VAL A 91 -1.39 -5.84 38.29
N SER A 92 -2.17 -4.78 38.57
CA SER A 92 -3.62 -4.92 38.71
C SER A 92 -4.25 -5.29 37.36
N GLU A 93 -5.20 -6.23 37.38
CA GLU A 93 -5.88 -6.68 36.16
C GLU A 93 -6.59 -5.51 35.43
N SER A 94 -7.09 -4.54 36.20
CA SER A 94 -7.68 -3.30 35.70
C SER A 94 -6.69 -2.45 34.91
N ASP A 95 -5.43 -2.31 35.36
CA ASP A 95 -4.42 -1.51 34.66
C ASP A 95 -4.01 -2.17 33.35
N VAL A 96 -3.92 -3.50 33.33
CA VAL A 96 -3.62 -4.28 32.13
C VAL A 96 -4.75 -4.19 31.10
N ARG A 97 -6.00 -4.25 31.55
CA ARG A 97 -7.17 -4.04 30.69
C ARG A 97 -7.21 -2.60 30.13
N ALA A 98 -6.96 -1.59 30.97
CA ALA A 98 -6.92 -0.19 30.54
C ALA A 98 -5.80 0.08 29.53
N ALA A 99 -4.62 -0.52 29.73
CA ALA A 99 -3.51 -0.46 28.78
C ALA A 99 -3.86 -1.15 27.46
N LEU A 100 -4.52 -2.32 27.51
CA LEU A 100 -4.99 -3.02 26.31
C LEU A 100 -6.01 -2.19 25.53
N ASP A 101 -6.98 -1.58 26.20
CA ASP A 101 -8.00 -0.72 25.57
C ASP A 101 -7.35 0.51 24.92
N THR A 102 -6.35 1.11 25.57
CA THR A 102 -5.58 2.22 25.01
C THR A 102 -4.84 1.80 23.74
N ILE A 103 -4.20 0.62 23.75
CA ILE A 103 -3.49 0.08 22.59
C ILE A 103 -4.49 -0.19 21.43
N LEU A 104 -5.65 -0.75 21.73
CA LEU A 104 -6.69 -1.02 20.72
C LEU A 104 -7.25 0.27 20.13
N ALA A 105 -7.50 1.29 20.96
CA ALA A 105 -7.92 2.62 20.50
C ALA A 105 -6.87 3.23 19.57
N LYS A 106 -5.59 3.15 19.94
CA LYS A 106 -4.48 3.63 19.09
C LYS A 106 -4.34 2.85 17.79
N GLN A 107 -4.57 1.53 17.79
CA GLN A 107 -4.64 0.75 16.55
C GLN A 107 -5.79 1.22 15.65
N GLY A 108 -6.93 1.62 16.22
CA GLY A 108 -8.06 2.21 15.50
C GLY A 108 -7.67 3.51 14.80
N GLU A 109 -7.02 4.42 15.52
CA GLU A 109 -6.49 5.69 14.97
C GLU A 109 -5.48 5.44 13.84
N LEU A 110 -4.55 4.49 13.99
CA LEU A 110 -3.60 4.15 12.94
C LEU A 110 -4.29 3.53 11.72
N SER A 111 -5.35 2.74 11.92
CA SER A 111 -6.10 2.11 10.83
C SER A 111 -6.87 3.15 10.02
N SER A 112 -7.48 4.14 10.67
CA SER A 112 -8.14 5.23 9.95
C SER A 112 -7.14 6.08 9.17
N LEU A 113 -5.97 6.37 9.76
CA LEU A 113 -4.91 7.12 9.10
C LEU A 113 -4.39 6.40 7.83
N ILE A 114 -4.16 5.09 7.90
CA ILE A 114 -3.77 4.28 6.72
C ILE A 114 -4.82 4.40 5.61
N VAL A 115 -6.11 4.25 5.94
CA VAL A 115 -7.20 4.36 4.95
C VAL A 115 -7.25 5.75 4.33
N THR A 116 -7.04 6.81 5.11
CA THR A 116 -6.98 8.17 4.59
C THR A 116 -5.78 8.35 3.66
N MET A 117 -4.61 7.83 4.02
CA MET A 117 -3.40 7.90 3.20
C MET A 117 -3.54 7.09 1.90
N GLU A 118 -4.12 5.89 1.95
CA GLU A 118 -4.40 5.08 0.75
C GLU A 118 -5.36 5.78 -0.19
N LYS A 119 -6.37 6.49 0.35
CA LYS A 119 -7.33 7.25 -0.47
C LYS A 119 -6.66 8.45 -1.14
N ALA A 120 -5.82 9.18 -0.41
CA ALA A 120 -5.06 10.32 -0.94
C ALA A 120 -4.03 9.92 -2.02
N ILE A 121 -3.63 8.64 -2.07
CA ILE A 121 -2.74 8.09 -3.12
C ILE A 121 -3.53 7.67 -4.38
N CYS A 122 -4.83 7.42 -4.25
CA CYS A 122 -5.67 6.86 -5.32
C CYS A 122 -6.52 7.93 -6.03
N ASP A 123 -6.74 9.07 -5.39
CA ASP A 123 -7.30 10.30 -5.97
C ASP A 123 -6.21 11.12 -6.68
#